data_AF-A0A357K3V6-F1
#
_entry.id   AF-A0A357K3V6-F1
#
_cell.length_a   1.000
_cell.length_b   1.000
_cell.length_c   1.000
_cell.angle_alpha   90.00
_cell.angle_beta   90.00
_cell.angle_gamma   90.00
#
_symmetry.space_group_name_H-M   'P 1'
#
loop_
_entity.id
_entity.type
_entity.pdbx_description
1 polymer ?
#
loop_
_entity_poly.entity_id
_entity_poly.type
_entity_poly.pdbx_seq_one_letter_code
_entity_poly.pdbx_strand_id
1 'polypeptide(L)' 'VLEHAEQVLGIEAMCAAQASDLRGHDHAMAPALRELQDAFRQDVPFLERDAVMAPLMASAAAWIRTGAPGEKADLRDAQS' A
#
# COMPACT_ATOMS: atom_id res chain seq x y z
N VAL A 1 -3.90 18.36 -10.30
CA VAL A 1 -2.86 17.39 -10.70
C VAL A 1 -2.39 16.54 -9.52
N LEU A 2 -2.06 17.13 -8.35
CA LEU A 2 -1.67 16.39 -7.14
C LEU A 2 -2.68 15.29 -6.76
N GLU A 3 -3.96 15.62 -6.73
CA GLU A 3 -5.05 14.70 -6.38
C GLU A 3 -5.14 13.49 -7.31
N HIS A 4 -4.90 13.67 -8.62
CA HIS A 4 -4.88 12.56 -9.57
C HIS A 4 -3.66 11.66 -9.36
N ALA A 5 -2.50 12.24 -9.01
CA ALA A 5 -1.32 11.47 -8.69
C ALA A 5 -1.51 10.63 -7.41
N GLU A 6 -2.14 11.19 -6.38
CA GLU A 6 -2.50 10.46 -5.14
C GLU A 6 -3.44 9.28 -5.44
N GLN A 7 -4.39 9.47 -6.35
CA GLN A 7 -5.27 8.40 -6.81
C GLN A 7 -4.49 7.27 -7.51
N VAL A 8 -3.61 7.62 -8.46
CA VAL A 8 -2.79 6.64 -9.18
C VAL A 8 -1.89 5.88 -8.21
N LEU A 9 -1.20 6.58 -7.31
CA LEU A 9 -0.33 5.96 -6.30
C LEU A 9 -1.11 5.09 -5.32
N GLY A 10 -2.32 5.49 -4.93
CA GLY A 10 -3.20 4.67 -4.10
C GLY A 10 -3.54 3.35 -4.78
N ILE A 11 -3.89 3.39 -6.07
CA ILE A 11 -4.18 2.18 -6.86
C ILE A 11 -2.92 1.31 -7.00
N GLU A 12 -1.75 1.90 -7.21
CA GLU A 12 -0.48 1.17 -7.28
C GLU A 12 -0.17 0.47 -5.95
N ALA A 13 -0.36 1.14 -4.81
CA ALA A 13 -0.21 0.55 -3.48
C ALA A 13 -1.15 -0.64 -3.27
N MET A 14 -2.41 -0.53 -3.71
CA MET A 14 -3.36 -1.66 -3.70
C MET A 14 -2.84 -2.85 -4.48
N CYS A 15 -2.38 -2.63 -5.72
CA CYS A 15 -1.85 -3.67 -6.59
C CYS A 15 -0.59 -4.30 -6.01
N ALA A 16 0.33 -3.50 -5.45
CA ALA A 16 1.58 -3.96 -4.86
C ALA A 16 1.32 -4.84 -3.63
N ALA A 17 0.47 -4.39 -2.69
CA ALA A 17 0.11 -5.16 -1.51
C ALA A 17 -0.57 -6.48 -1.90
N GLN A 18 -1.50 -6.45 -2.86
CA GLN A 18 -2.18 -7.65 -3.35
C GLN A 18 -1.20 -8.63 -4.00
N ALA A 19 -0.28 -8.15 -4.85
CA ALA A 19 0.71 -8.99 -5.50
C ALA A 19 1.68 -9.61 -4.49
N SER A 20 2.07 -8.86 -3.45
CA SER A 20 2.89 -9.37 -2.35
C SER A 20 2.17 -10.46 -1.55
N ASP A 21 0.89 -10.27 -1.22
CA ASP A 21 0.10 -11.29 -0.52
C ASP A 21 -0.04 -12.57 -1.36
N LEU A 22 -0.30 -12.44 -2.66
CA LEU A 22 -0.43 -13.58 -3.57
C LEU A 22 0.88 -14.36 -3.76
N ARG A 23 2.04 -13.70 -3.68
CA ARG A 23 3.35 -14.35 -3.73
C ARG A 23 3.67 -15.16 -2.46
N GLY A 24 3.00 -14.88 -1.34
CA GLY A 24 3.17 -15.61 -0.10
C GLY A 24 4.61 -15.56 0.45
N HIS A 25 5.00 -16.60 1.19
CA HIS A 25 6.30 -16.69 1.85
C HIS A 25 7.46 -17.08 0.94
N ASP A 26 7.18 -17.44 -0.31
CA ASP A 26 8.20 -17.86 -1.29
C ASP A 26 9.14 -16.70 -1.66
N HIS A 27 8.72 -15.45 -1.43
CA HIS A 27 9.51 -14.25 -1.68
C HIS A 27 9.51 -13.36 -0.44
N ALA A 28 10.61 -13.36 0.30
CA ALA A 28 10.75 -12.54 1.50
C ALA A 28 10.79 -11.04 1.13
N MET A 29 9.87 -10.26 1.69
CA MET A 29 9.95 -8.81 1.68
C MET A 29 10.95 -8.30 2.71
N ALA A 30 11.61 -7.18 2.41
CA ALA A 30 12.38 -6.44 3.41
C ALA A 30 11.47 -6.03 4.58
N PRO A 31 11.98 -5.99 5.83
CA PRO A 31 11.18 -5.68 7.02
C PRO A 31 10.39 -4.37 6.92
N ALA A 32 11.02 -3.29 6.45
CA ALA A 32 10.36 -1.99 6.28
C ALA A 32 9.19 -2.05 5.28
N LEU A 33 9.32 -2.84 4.20
CA LEU A 33 8.23 -3.04 3.25
C LEU A 33 7.09 -3.86 3.85
N ARG A 34 7.40 -4.81 4.74
CA ARG A 34 6.39 -5.58 5.47
C ARG A 34 5.62 -4.69 6.43
N GLU A 35 6.30 -3.87 7.22
CA GLU A 35 5.65 -2.90 8.11
C GLU A 35 4.76 -1.92 7.33
N LEU A 36 5.24 -1.44 6.18
CA LEU A 36 4.46 -0.56 5.31
C LEU A 36 3.19 -1.25 4.78
N GLN A 37 3.32 -2.49 4.29
CA GLN A 37 2.18 -3.26 3.81
C GLN A 37 1.19 -3.58 4.93
N ASP A 38 1.68 -4.00 6.10
CA ASP A 38 0.84 -4.31 7.26
C ASP A 38 0.05 -3.08 7.72
N ALA A 39 0.67 -1.89 7.70
CA ALA A 39 -0.02 -0.63 7.96
C ALA A 39 -1.07 -0.30 6.89
N PHE A 40 -0.72 -0.44 5.61
CA PHE A 40 -1.67 -0.21 4.51
C PHE A 40 -2.89 -1.14 4.56
N ARG A 41 -2.70 -2.40 5.01
CA ARG A 41 -3.77 -3.39 5.16
C ARG A 41 -4.77 -3.08 6.26
N GLN A 42 -4.49 -2.12 7.15
CA GLN A 42 -5.46 -1.61 8.12
C GLN A 42 -6.57 -0.78 7.45
N ASP A 43 -6.26 -0.14 6.32
CA ASP A 43 -7.19 0.69 5.56
C ASP A 43 -7.79 -0.06 4.36
N VAL A 44 -6.96 -0.82 3.65
CA VAL A 44 -7.37 -1.55 2.43
C VAL A 44 -7.16 -3.05 2.57
N PRO A 45 -8.22 -3.85 2.81
CA PRO A 45 -8.09 -5.28 3.03
C PRO A 45 -7.64 -6.05 1.77
N PHE A 46 -7.13 -7.25 1.99
CA PHE A 46 -6.89 -8.21 0.91
C PHE A 46 -8.21 -8.56 0.21
N LEU A 47 -8.17 -8.64 -1.12
CA LEU A 47 -9.35 -8.98 -1.93
C LEU A 47 -9.27 -10.44 -2.36
N GLU A 48 -10.08 -11.29 -1.74
CA GLU A 48 -10.21 -12.70 -2.12
C GLU A 48 -11.19 -12.90 -3.29
N ARG A 49 -12.16 -12.00 -3.41
CA ARG A 49 -13.21 -12.02 -4.43
C ARG A 49 -13.43 -10.61 -4.96
N ASP A 50 -14.11 -10.51 -6.09
CA ASP A 50 -14.52 -9.24 -6.66
C ASP A 50 -15.28 -8.39 -5.63
N ALA A 51 -14.96 -7.10 -5.60
CA ALA A 51 -15.48 -6.15 -4.64
C ALA A 51 -15.83 -4.81 -5.32
N VAL A 52 -16.64 -4.00 -4.64
CA VAL A 52 -16.90 -2.63 -5.08
C VAL A 52 -15.63 -1.80 -4.85
N MET A 53 -14.95 -1.43 -5.93
CA MET A 53 -13.61 -0.83 -5.88
C MET A 53 -13.61 0.65 -5.45
N ALA A 54 -14.66 1.40 -5.77
CA ALA A 54 -14.72 2.84 -5.49
C ALA A 54 -14.38 3.24 -4.04
N PRO A 55 -14.97 2.65 -2.98
CA PRO A 55 -14.61 2.99 -1.61
C PRO A 55 -13.17 2.59 -1.24
N LEU A 56 -12.67 1.48 -1.79
CA LEU A 56 -11.31 0.99 -1.52
C LEU A 56 -10.26 1.90 -2.15
N MET A 57 -10.49 2.33 -3.39
CA MET A 57 -9.62 3.28 -4.09
C MET A 57 -9.62 4.65 -3.41
N ALA A 58 -10.76 5.10 -2.89
CA ALA A 58 -10.85 6.34 -2.13
C ALA A 58 -10.07 6.26 -0.80
N SER A 59 -10.18 5.13 -0.09
CA SER A 59 -9.40 4.87 1.14
C SER A 59 -7.89 4.81 0.85
N ALA A 60 -7.47 4.11 -0.21
CA ALA A 60 -6.08 4.05 -0.63
C ALA A 60 -5.51 5.44 -0.96
N ALA A 61 -6.25 6.27 -1.71
CA ALA A 61 -5.84 7.62 -2.04
C ALA A 61 -5.76 8.53 -0.79
N ALA A 62 -6.68 8.36 0.17
CA ALA A 62 -6.63 9.07 1.44
C ALA A 62 -5.38 8.69 2.24
N TRP A 63 -5.02 7.41 2.28
CA TRP A 63 -3.82 6.92 2.97
C TRP A 63 -2.52 7.49 2.40
N ILE A 64 -2.42 7.66 1.07
CA ILE A 64 -1.28 8.35 0.43
C ILE A 64 -1.23 9.82 0.87
N ARG A 65 -2.38 10.50 0.87
CA ARG A 65 -2.48 11.93 1.15
C ARG A 65 -2.15 12.31 2.59
N THR A 66 -2.44 11.43 3.55
CA THR A 66 -2.14 11.69 4.98
C THR A 66 -0.66 11.53 5.32
N GLY A 67 0.19 11.09 4.37
CA GLY A 67 1.62 10.89 4.61
C GLY A 67 1.96 9.63 5.40
N ALA A 68 0.97 8.78 5.68
CA ALA A 68 1.15 7.49 6.36
C ALA A 68 2.31 6.63 5.80
N PRO A 69 2.53 6.52 4.47
CA PRO A 69 3.68 5.78 3.96
C PRO A 69 5.04 6.36 4.37
N GLY A 70 5.16 7.69 4.41
CA GLY A 70 6.42 8.35 4.78
C GLY A 70 6.76 8.23 6.28
N GLU A 71 5.73 8.09 7.13
CA GLU A 71 5.93 7.83 8.57
C GLU A 71 6.31 6.38 8.88
N LYS A 72 5.87 5.44 8.04
CA LYS A 72 6.04 3.99 8.25
C LYS A 72 7.24 3.41 7.53
N ALA A 73 7.66 4.01 6.43
CA ALA A 73 8.84 3.61 5.69
C ALA A 73 9.80 4.80 5.61
N ASP A 74 10.62 5.00 6.65
CA ASP A 74 11.81 5.83 6.49
C ASP A 74 12.83 5.06 5.65
N LEU A 75 12.65 5.12 4.33
CA LEU A 75 13.52 4.44 3.37
C LEU A 75 14.89 5.12 3.24
N ARG A 76 15.16 6.21 3.96
CA ARG A 76 16.44 6.93 3.93
C ARG A 76 17.51 6.21 4.75
N ASP A 77 17.12 5.39 5.72
CA ASP A 77 18.04 4.60 6.54
C ASP A 77 18.52 3.32 5.84
N ALA A 78 17.87 2.90 4.75
CA ALA A 78 18.23 1.70 4.00
C ALA A 78 19.45 1.88 3.06
N GLN A 79 20.08 3.06 3.04
CA GLN A 79 21.26 3.37 2.22
C GLN A 79 22.54 3.69 3.02
N SER A 80 22.58 3.44 4.34
CA SER A 80 23.80 3.63 5.15
C SER A 80 24.50 2.33 5.53
#